data_AF-A0A7W0YLX0-F1
#
_entry.id   AF-A0A7W0YLX0-F1
#
_cell.length_a   1.000
_cell.length_b   1.000
_cell.length_c   1.000
_cell.angle_alpha   90.00
_cell.angle_beta   90.00
_cell.angle_gamma   90.00
#
_symmetry.space_group_name_H-M   'P 1'
#
loop_
_entity.id
_entity.type
_entity.pdbx_description
1 polymer ?
#
loop_
_entity_poly.entity_id
_entity_poly.type
_entity_poly.pdbx_seq_one_letter_code
_entity_poly.pdbx_strand_id
1 'polypeptide(L)'
;MLAFKAAEFVEPILVIAGIRAASALVGEATARSSRSDVERVAAVVGVALAFVLGQAYVDDQVADSHIGASHAETRPDGVRQPYAPATVKADDVPAARMIELVWAMHEDEDPPVVLSSRSDFLRISPLYTFNPWHAIYAHPAGEFLARLSFTRRLARERNSQRFAALARTNRFDSIDVFVLKSLARGRLLYEVDSMDFPRPRRKVRIAFSRDQFDSATWQTIQVGEWFMAVPR
;
A
#
# COMPACT_ATOMS: atom_id res chain seq x y z
N MET A 1 -32.83 -5.19 0.03
CA MET A 1 -32.32 -4.02 -0.72
C MET A 1 -32.66 -2.68 -0.06
N LEU A 2 -33.84 -2.51 0.57
CA LEU A 2 -34.20 -1.29 1.34
C LEU A 2 -33.37 -1.07 2.63
N ALA A 3 -32.93 -2.12 3.32
CA ALA A 3 -32.13 -2.01 4.55
C ALA A 3 -30.72 -1.41 4.34
N PHE A 4 -30.14 -1.53 3.14
CA PHE A 4 -28.82 -0.95 2.82
C PHE A 4 -28.88 0.57 2.60
N LYS A 5 -29.96 1.07 1.98
CA LYS A 5 -30.18 2.52 1.84
C LYS A 5 -30.51 3.21 3.15
N ALA A 6 -31.13 2.50 4.10
CA ALA A 6 -31.44 3.07 5.40
C ALA A 6 -30.18 3.46 6.19
N ALA A 7 -29.10 2.67 6.09
CA ALA A 7 -27.83 2.93 6.77
C ALA A 7 -27.21 4.28 6.35
N GLU A 8 -27.30 4.64 5.05
CA GLU A 8 -26.79 5.90 4.50
C GLU A 8 -27.53 7.13 5.06
N PHE A 9 -28.73 6.96 5.62
CA PHE A 9 -29.50 8.06 6.21
C PHE A 9 -29.38 8.17 7.74
N VAL A 10 -28.82 7.15 8.42
CA VAL A 10 -28.72 7.14 9.89
C VAL A 10 -27.81 8.27 10.37
N GLU A 11 -26.63 8.42 9.79
CA GLU A 11 -25.67 9.46 10.18
C GLU A 11 -26.21 10.89 9.96
N PRO A 12 -26.75 11.28 8.78
CA PRO A 12 -27.37 12.58 8.60
C PRO A 12 -28.49 12.87 9.61
N ILE A 13 -29.33 11.87 9.90
CA ILE A 13 -30.44 12.01 10.88
C ILE A 13 -29.89 12.26 12.28
N LEU A 14 -28.85 11.54 12.71
CA LEU A 14 -28.23 11.72 14.02
C LEU A 14 -27.55 13.09 14.14
N VAL A 15 -26.88 13.58 13.09
CA VAL A 15 -26.28 14.93 13.06
C VAL A 15 -27.36 16.00 13.20
N ILE A 16 -28.46 15.89 12.43
CA ILE A 16 -29.59 16.84 12.50
C ILE A 16 -30.23 16.82 13.89
N ALA A 17 -30.43 15.63 14.47
CA ALA A 17 -30.97 15.47 15.83
C ALA A 17 -30.04 16.09 16.88
N GLY A 18 -28.71 15.91 16.75
CA GLY A 18 -27.71 16.51 17.63
C GLY A 18 -27.70 18.04 17.56
N ILE A 19 -27.76 18.63 16.37
CA ILE A 19 -27.85 20.09 16.17
C ILE A 19 -29.15 20.64 16.78
N ARG A 20 -30.27 19.92 16.62
CA ARG A 20 -31.57 20.29 17.20
C ARG A 20 -31.53 20.24 18.73
N ALA A 21 -30.97 19.19 19.31
CA ALA A 21 -30.83 19.05 20.77
C ALA A 21 -29.90 20.12 21.35
N ALA A 22 -28.78 20.42 20.69
CA ALA A 22 -27.87 21.51 21.03
C ALA A 22 -28.57 22.88 21.00
N SER A 23 -29.35 23.13 19.94
CA SER A 23 -30.11 24.38 19.78
C SER A 23 -31.19 24.53 20.86
N ALA A 24 -31.87 23.44 21.23
CA ALA A 24 -32.85 23.44 22.32
C ALA A 24 -32.21 23.68 23.69
N LEU A 25 -31.02 23.10 23.95
CA LEU A 25 -30.25 23.34 25.17
C LEU A 25 -29.79 24.80 25.31
N VAL A 26 -29.33 25.41 24.22
CA VAL A 26 -28.99 26.84 24.18
C VAL A 26 -30.24 27.70 24.41
N GLY A 27 -31.38 27.33 23.79
CA GLY A 27 -32.67 27.99 23.98
C GLY A 27 -33.17 27.95 25.43
N GLU A 28 -33.11 26.79 26.09
CA GLU A 28 -33.51 26.65 27.48
C GLU A 28 -32.56 27.41 28.43
N ALA A 29 -31.25 27.43 28.12
CA ALA A 29 -30.27 28.24 28.84
C ALA A 29 -30.52 29.75 28.69
N THR A 30 -30.91 30.22 27.48
CA THR A 30 -31.28 31.64 27.27
C THR A 30 -32.51 32.05 28.06
N ALA A 31 -33.42 31.11 28.34
CA ALA A 31 -34.63 31.40 29.10
C ALA A 31 -34.38 31.53 30.62
N ARG A 32 -33.25 31.04 31.14
CA ARG A 32 -33.02 30.91 32.59
C ARG A 32 -31.71 31.47 33.11
N SER A 33 -30.82 31.98 32.25
CA SER A 33 -29.45 32.32 32.64
C SER A 33 -28.96 33.63 32.04
N SER A 34 -27.85 34.16 32.58
CA SER A 34 -27.24 35.38 32.08
C SER A 34 -26.64 35.18 30.70
N ARG A 35 -26.48 36.25 29.92
CA ARG A 35 -25.88 36.21 28.57
C ARG A 35 -24.52 35.52 28.54
N SER A 36 -23.69 35.71 29.57
CA SER A 36 -22.39 35.06 29.70
C SER A 36 -22.48 33.54 29.89
N ASP A 37 -23.55 33.04 30.53
CA ASP A 37 -23.75 31.61 30.73
C ASP A 37 -24.20 30.94 29.43
N VAL A 38 -25.04 31.63 28.65
CA VAL A 38 -25.46 31.18 27.32
C VAL A 38 -24.26 31.08 26.38
N GLU A 39 -23.40 32.10 26.36
CA GLU A 39 -22.19 32.11 25.51
C GLU A 39 -21.24 30.96 25.90
N ARG A 40 -21.10 30.68 27.20
CA ARG A 40 -20.31 29.53 27.69
C ARG A 40 -20.92 28.20 27.27
N VAL A 41 -22.24 28.02 27.42
CA VAL A 41 -22.93 26.78 27.02
C VAL A 41 -22.82 26.57 25.51
N ALA A 42 -23.05 27.61 24.71
CA ALA A 42 -22.92 27.54 23.26
C ALA A 42 -21.48 27.19 22.83
N ALA A 43 -20.47 27.77 23.49
CA ALA A 43 -19.07 27.44 23.24
C ALA A 43 -18.76 25.97 23.58
N VAL A 44 -19.19 25.48 24.74
CA VAL A 44 -18.98 24.08 25.16
C VAL A 44 -19.66 23.10 24.20
N VAL A 45 -20.91 23.37 23.83
CA VAL A 45 -21.67 22.55 22.88
C VAL A 45 -21.04 22.59 21.49
N GLY A 46 -20.59 23.76 21.03
CA GLY A 46 -19.89 23.90 19.75
C GLY A 46 -18.59 23.12 19.70
N VAL A 47 -17.78 23.17 20.77
CA VAL A 47 -16.54 22.39 20.88
C VAL A 47 -16.84 20.90 20.91
N ALA A 48 -17.84 20.47 21.68
CA ALA A 48 -18.24 19.06 21.73
C ALA A 48 -18.72 18.55 20.36
N LEU A 49 -19.53 19.33 19.65
CA LEU A 49 -20.03 18.98 18.32
C LEU A 49 -18.88 18.90 17.30
N ALA A 50 -17.95 19.86 17.32
CA ALA A 50 -16.78 19.85 16.46
C ALA A 50 -15.89 18.63 16.71
N PHE A 51 -15.70 18.24 17.98
CA PHE A 51 -14.94 17.05 18.34
C PHE A 51 -15.62 15.76 17.84
N VAL A 52 -16.93 15.62 18.05
CA VAL A 52 -17.69 14.43 17.63
C VAL A 52 -17.72 14.30 16.11
N LEU A 53 -18.02 15.39 15.39
CA LEU A 53 -18.02 15.39 13.92
C LEU A 53 -16.62 15.14 13.35
N GLY A 54 -15.58 15.71 13.98
CA GLY A 54 -14.20 15.47 13.62
C GLY A 54 -13.79 14.01 13.79
N GLN A 55 -14.17 13.38 14.92
CA GLN A 55 -13.93 11.96 15.15
C GLN A 55 -14.67 11.08 14.15
N ALA A 56 -15.97 11.33 13.92
CA ALA A 56 -16.75 10.55 12.96
C ALA A 56 -16.17 10.64 11.53
N TYR A 57 -15.72 11.82 11.12
CA TYR A 57 -15.03 11.99 9.84
C TYR A 57 -13.72 11.20 9.79
N VAL A 58 -12.90 11.25 10.85
CA VAL A 58 -11.65 10.48 10.92
C VAL A 58 -11.94 8.97 10.85
N ASP A 59 -12.94 8.49 11.58
CA ASP A 59 -13.32 7.09 11.60
C ASP A 59 -13.79 6.61 10.22
N ASP A 60 -14.61 7.38 9.52
CA ASP A 60 -15.03 7.11 8.14
C ASP A 60 -13.83 7.05 7.18
N GLN A 61 -12.94 8.05 7.26
CA GLN A 61 -11.76 8.08 6.41
C GLN A 61 -10.80 6.91 6.71
N VAL A 62 -10.63 6.51 7.97
CA VAL A 62 -9.79 5.36 8.34
C VAL A 62 -10.46 4.03 7.97
N ALA A 63 -11.81 3.98 7.93
CA ALA A 63 -12.55 2.83 7.45
C ALA A 63 -12.41 2.62 5.93
N ASP A 64 -12.01 3.64 5.17
CA ASP A 64 -11.59 3.47 3.78
C ASP A 64 -10.40 2.50 3.74
N SER A 65 -10.61 1.35 3.08
CA SER A 65 -9.60 0.29 3.00
C SER A 65 -8.25 0.73 2.41
N HIS A 66 -8.22 1.81 1.63
CA HIS A 66 -7.00 2.36 1.05
C HIS A 66 -6.23 3.24 2.04
N ILE A 67 -6.94 4.11 2.77
CA ILE A 67 -6.37 4.95 3.85
C ILE A 67 -5.96 4.07 5.02
N GLY A 68 -6.82 3.14 5.44
CA GLY A 68 -6.50 2.14 6.46
C GLY A 68 -5.26 1.31 6.07
N ALA A 69 -5.11 0.93 4.80
CA ALA A 69 -3.93 0.20 4.35
C ALA A 69 -2.64 1.03 4.39
N SER A 70 -2.66 2.32 4.05
CA SER A 70 -1.47 3.18 4.12
C SER A 70 -1.04 3.45 5.56
N HIS A 71 -2.00 3.62 6.48
CA HIS A 71 -1.74 3.76 7.91
C HIS A 71 -1.33 2.45 8.59
N ALA A 72 -1.57 1.32 7.93
CA ALA A 72 -1.21 0.01 8.42
C ALA A 72 0.10 -0.55 7.84
N GLU A 73 0.76 0.18 6.93
CA GLU A 73 2.06 -0.25 6.40
C GLU A 73 3.11 -0.33 7.52
N THR A 74 3.84 -1.45 7.53
CA THR A 74 4.96 -1.65 8.44
C THR A 74 6.04 -0.61 8.18
N ARG A 75 6.64 -0.09 9.23
CA ARG A 75 7.82 0.77 9.12
C ARG A 75 9.02 -0.04 8.59
N PRO A 76 10.03 0.63 8.02
CA PRO A 76 11.28 0.00 7.57
C PRO A 76 11.97 -0.94 8.57
N ASP A 77 11.83 -0.64 9.86
CA ASP A 77 12.37 -1.38 11.00
C ASP A 77 11.54 -2.65 11.34
N GLY A 78 10.46 -2.92 10.59
CA GLY A 78 9.55 -4.03 10.85
C GLY A 78 8.50 -3.72 11.93
N VAL A 79 8.51 -2.52 12.51
CA VAL A 79 7.56 -2.13 13.57
C VAL A 79 6.27 -1.60 12.95
N ARG A 80 5.13 -1.98 13.50
CA ARG A 80 3.83 -1.41 13.10
C ARG A 80 3.71 0.05 13.49
N GLN A 81 2.98 0.82 12.69
CA GLN A 81 2.52 2.14 13.13
C GLN A 81 1.63 1.98 14.37
N PRO A 82 1.72 2.90 15.37
CA PRO A 82 0.91 2.83 16.58
C PRO A 82 -0.61 2.74 16.32
N TYR A 83 -1.04 3.31 15.20
CA TYR A 83 -2.45 3.38 14.79
C TYR A 83 -2.85 2.30 13.77
N ALA A 84 -1.94 1.39 13.42
CA ALA A 84 -2.26 0.29 12.51
C ALA A 84 -3.32 -0.63 13.14
N PRO A 85 -4.38 -1.02 12.42
CA PRO A 85 -5.38 -1.95 12.92
C PRO A 85 -4.76 -3.27 13.41
N ALA A 86 -5.32 -3.87 14.46
CA ALA A 86 -4.84 -5.14 15.01
C ALA A 86 -4.83 -6.28 13.98
N THR A 87 -5.69 -6.20 12.96
CA THR A 87 -5.81 -7.16 11.86
C THR A 87 -4.65 -7.12 10.85
N VAL A 88 -3.85 -6.06 10.84
CA VAL A 88 -2.70 -5.96 9.94
C VAL A 88 -1.47 -6.52 10.63
N LYS A 89 -0.91 -7.56 10.02
CA LYS A 89 0.32 -8.21 10.48
C LYS A 89 1.51 -7.33 10.08
N ALA A 90 2.44 -7.12 11.00
CA ALA A 90 3.75 -6.58 10.65
C ALA A 90 4.41 -7.50 9.62
N ASP A 91 5.20 -6.93 8.72
CA ASP A 91 6.07 -7.75 7.88
C ASP A 91 7.06 -8.51 8.78
N ASP A 92 7.10 -9.83 8.62
CA ASP A 92 7.95 -10.72 9.44
C ASP A 92 9.45 -10.44 9.24
N VAL A 93 9.82 -9.70 8.21
CA VAL A 93 11.21 -9.39 7.84
C VAL A 93 11.30 -7.89 7.58
N PRO A 94 12.13 -7.12 8.31
CA PRO A 94 12.33 -5.69 8.05
C PRO A 94 12.86 -5.40 6.64
N ALA A 95 12.46 -4.27 6.05
CA ALA A 95 12.94 -3.86 4.72
C ALA A 95 14.46 -3.64 4.69
N ALA A 96 15.02 -3.08 5.75
CA ALA A 96 16.48 -2.89 5.89
C ALA A 96 17.24 -4.22 5.73
N ARG A 97 16.73 -5.30 6.34
CA ARG A 97 17.33 -6.63 6.23
C ARG A 97 17.27 -7.19 4.81
N MET A 98 16.17 -6.94 4.10
CA MET A 98 16.05 -7.33 2.68
C MET A 98 17.06 -6.58 1.81
N ILE A 99 17.27 -5.28 2.08
CA ILE A 99 18.24 -4.45 1.35
C ILE A 99 19.66 -4.96 1.57
N GLU A 100 20.04 -5.26 2.81
CA GLU A 100 21.33 -5.89 3.13
C GLU A 100 21.53 -7.20 2.35
N LEU A 101 20.50 -8.03 2.27
CA LEU A 101 20.57 -9.29 1.52
C LEU A 101 20.71 -9.07 0.02
N VAL A 102 20.06 -8.05 -0.54
CA VAL A 102 20.25 -7.68 -1.96
C VAL A 102 21.70 -7.30 -2.21
N TRP A 103 22.26 -6.39 -1.42
CA TRP A 103 23.65 -5.96 -1.57
C TRP A 103 24.65 -7.09 -1.31
N ALA A 104 24.35 -8.02 -0.40
CA ALA A 104 25.21 -9.17 -0.17
C ALA A 104 25.16 -10.22 -1.30
N MET A 105 24.10 -10.24 -2.10
CA MET A 105 23.93 -11.16 -3.24
C MET A 105 24.35 -10.54 -4.57
N HIS A 106 24.36 -9.21 -4.67
CA HIS A 106 24.75 -8.48 -5.88
C HIS A 106 26.21 -8.08 -5.77
N GLU A 107 27.06 -8.68 -6.60
CA GLU A 107 28.52 -8.51 -6.54
C GLU A 107 29.01 -7.21 -7.21
N ASP A 108 28.18 -6.55 -8.03
CA ASP A 108 28.56 -5.36 -8.76
C ASP A 108 28.57 -4.10 -7.88
N GLU A 109 29.40 -3.12 -8.27
CA GLU A 109 29.51 -1.84 -7.56
C GLU A 109 28.31 -0.90 -7.81
N ASP A 110 27.60 -1.11 -8.93
CA ASP A 110 26.44 -0.30 -9.31
C ASP A 110 25.18 -0.75 -8.54
N PRO A 111 24.25 0.17 -8.21
CA PRO A 111 23.00 -0.20 -7.55
C PRO A 111 22.12 -1.09 -8.45
N PRO A 112 21.64 -2.25 -7.94
CA PRO A 112 20.87 -3.17 -8.77
C PRO A 112 19.48 -2.62 -9.10
N VAL A 113 18.98 -3.02 -10.27
CA VAL A 113 17.59 -2.80 -10.69
C VAL A 113 16.71 -3.93 -10.17
N VAL A 114 15.80 -3.59 -9.27
CA VAL A 114 14.96 -4.55 -8.55
C VAL A 114 13.53 -4.59 -9.07
N LEU A 115 13.02 -5.80 -9.29
CA LEU A 115 11.60 -6.05 -9.46
C LEU A 115 10.99 -6.52 -8.14
N SER A 116 10.23 -5.63 -7.49
CA SER A 116 9.56 -5.93 -6.22
C SER A 116 8.17 -5.31 -6.14
N SER A 117 7.27 -5.97 -5.40
CA SER A 117 5.96 -5.40 -5.02
C SER A 117 5.94 -4.86 -3.58
N ARG A 118 7.06 -4.93 -2.88
CA ARG A 118 7.16 -4.57 -1.47
C ARG A 118 7.42 -3.06 -1.32
N SER A 119 6.39 -2.29 -0.94
CA SER A 119 6.43 -0.82 -0.98
C SER A 119 7.42 -0.20 0.01
N ASP A 120 7.50 -0.68 1.24
CA ASP A 120 8.45 -0.23 2.26
C ASP A 120 9.92 -0.44 1.82
N PHE A 121 10.21 -1.58 1.19
CA PHE A 121 11.50 -1.90 0.58
C PHE A 121 11.85 -0.94 -0.57
N LEU A 122 10.89 -0.56 -1.40
CA LEU A 122 11.12 0.35 -2.54
C LEU A 122 11.18 1.83 -2.15
N ARG A 123 10.66 2.22 -0.99
CA ARG A 123 10.60 3.63 -0.55
C ARG A 123 11.90 4.16 0.05
N ILE A 124 12.65 3.30 0.72
CA ILE A 124 13.79 3.71 1.57
C ILE A 124 15.15 3.35 0.96
N SER A 125 15.13 2.63 -0.15
CA SER A 125 16.32 1.98 -0.67
C SER A 125 16.96 2.82 -1.77
N PRO A 126 18.30 2.93 -1.84
CA PRO A 126 19.00 3.54 -2.97
C PRO A 126 18.94 2.69 -4.26
N LEU A 127 18.08 1.66 -4.28
CA LEU A 127 17.95 0.71 -5.36
C LEU A 127 17.07 1.26 -6.47
N TYR A 128 17.46 0.99 -7.72
CA TYR A 128 16.61 1.31 -8.86
C TYR A 128 15.46 0.31 -8.93
N THR A 129 14.26 0.79 -9.23
CA THR A 129 13.08 -0.07 -9.36
C THR A 129 12.80 -0.32 -10.83
N PHE A 130 12.68 -1.58 -11.26
CA PHE A 130 12.32 -1.88 -12.65
C PHE A 130 10.96 -1.26 -13.00
N ASN A 131 10.02 -1.31 -12.05
CA ASN A 131 8.74 -0.62 -12.08
C ASN A 131 8.44 -0.09 -10.67
N PRO A 132 8.00 1.17 -10.51
CA PRO A 132 7.51 1.63 -9.23
C PRO A 132 6.27 0.83 -8.81
N TRP A 133 6.00 0.74 -7.50
CA TRP A 133 4.83 -0.01 -6.99
C TRP A 133 3.50 0.60 -7.44
N HIS A 134 3.50 1.88 -7.85
CA HIS A 134 2.34 2.58 -8.37
C HIS A 134 2.69 3.40 -9.62
N ALA A 135 1.85 3.27 -10.67
CA ALA A 135 2.02 3.97 -11.93
C ALA A 135 2.07 5.51 -11.84
N ILE A 136 1.51 6.12 -10.77
CA ILE A 136 1.53 7.58 -10.59
C ILE A 136 2.93 8.11 -10.28
N TYR A 137 3.81 7.24 -9.76
CA TYR A 137 5.21 7.57 -9.49
C TYR A 137 6.10 7.30 -10.71
N ALA A 138 5.54 6.81 -11.81
CA ALA A 138 6.30 6.59 -13.03
C ALA A 138 6.41 7.88 -13.83
N HIS A 139 7.63 8.22 -14.24
CA HIS A 139 7.83 9.24 -15.26
C HIS A 139 7.30 8.74 -16.61
N PRO A 140 6.71 9.58 -17.48
CA PRO A 140 6.23 9.15 -18.80
C PRO A 140 7.29 8.43 -19.65
N ALA A 141 8.55 8.90 -19.59
CA ALA A 141 9.68 8.26 -20.26
C ALA A 141 10.06 6.89 -19.66
N GLY A 142 9.56 6.53 -18.48
CA GLY A 142 9.77 5.23 -17.85
C GLY A 142 8.95 4.10 -18.47
N GLU A 143 8.00 4.41 -19.36
CA GLU A 143 7.21 3.44 -20.13
C GLU A 143 6.54 2.34 -19.25
N PHE A 144 5.96 2.73 -18.11
CA PHE A 144 5.41 1.82 -17.10
C PHE A 144 4.57 0.66 -17.67
N LEU A 145 3.62 0.96 -18.56
CA LEU A 145 2.74 -0.05 -19.15
C LEU A 145 3.50 -1.02 -20.06
N ALA A 146 4.53 -0.56 -20.76
CA ALA A 146 5.35 -1.40 -21.61
C ALA A 146 6.26 -2.31 -20.79
N ARG A 147 6.87 -1.79 -19.72
CA ARG A 147 7.62 -2.58 -18.73
C ARG A 147 6.74 -3.65 -18.09
N LEU A 148 5.52 -3.28 -17.69
CA LEU A 148 4.55 -4.23 -17.13
C LEU A 148 4.14 -5.32 -18.15
N SER A 149 3.99 -4.95 -19.42
CA SER A 149 3.74 -5.91 -20.51
C SER A 149 4.91 -6.88 -20.69
N PHE A 150 6.14 -6.36 -20.63
CA PHE A 150 7.35 -7.18 -20.63
C PHE A 150 7.42 -8.12 -19.43
N THR A 151 7.15 -7.64 -18.20
CA THR A 151 7.10 -8.48 -17.00
C THR A 151 6.10 -9.63 -17.15
N ARG A 152 4.93 -9.39 -17.76
CA ARG A 152 3.96 -10.47 -18.06
C ARG A 152 4.49 -11.49 -19.05
N ARG A 153 5.23 -11.05 -20.07
CA ARG A 153 5.88 -11.95 -21.04
C ARG A 153 6.97 -12.77 -20.36
N LEU A 154 7.81 -12.11 -19.57
CA LEU A 154 8.89 -12.73 -18.81
C LEU A 154 8.35 -13.81 -17.86
N ALA A 155 7.27 -13.54 -17.14
CA ALA A 155 6.61 -14.51 -16.26
C ALA A 155 6.04 -15.75 -16.98
N ARG A 156 5.88 -15.72 -18.31
CA ARG A 156 5.41 -16.86 -19.11
C ARG A 156 6.54 -17.69 -19.70
N GLU A 157 7.79 -17.22 -19.64
CA GLU A 157 8.93 -17.94 -20.18
C GLU A 157 9.25 -19.14 -19.29
N ARG A 158 9.18 -20.35 -19.83
CA ARG A 158 9.36 -21.59 -19.06
C ARG A 158 10.80 -22.07 -19.06
N ASN A 159 11.60 -21.64 -20.04
CA ASN A 159 13.01 -21.96 -20.08
C ASN A 159 13.77 -20.98 -19.17
N SER A 160 14.31 -21.48 -18.06
CA SER A 160 15.00 -20.67 -17.05
C SER A 160 16.24 -19.93 -17.59
N GLN A 161 17.02 -20.55 -18.51
CA GLN A 161 18.14 -19.87 -19.16
C GLN A 161 17.66 -18.69 -20.03
N ARG A 162 16.59 -18.88 -20.81
CA ARG A 162 15.99 -17.82 -21.61
C ARG A 162 15.34 -16.74 -20.75
N PHE A 163 14.73 -17.13 -19.63
CA PHE A 163 14.20 -16.21 -18.63
C PHE A 163 15.31 -15.31 -18.06
N ALA A 164 16.43 -15.89 -17.63
CA ALA A 164 17.60 -15.14 -17.15
C ALA A 164 18.19 -14.23 -18.24
N ALA A 165 18.33 -14.73 -19.47
CA ALA A 165 18.80 -13.93 -20.59
C ALA A 165 17.87 -12.75 -20.89
N LEU A 166 16.55 -12.95 -20.91
CA LEU A 166 15.57 -11.88 -21.12
C LEU A 166 15.56 -10.87 -19.98
N ALA A 167 15.72 -11.32 -18.74
CA ALA A 167 15.81 -10.44 -17.58
C ALA A 167 17.02 -9.50 -17.68
N ARG A 168 18.18 -10.01 -18.10
CA ARG A 168 19.41 -9.21 -18.29
C ARG A 168 19.38 -8.36 -19.56
N THR A 169 18.85 -8.90 -20.65
CA THR A 169 18.90 -8.28 -21.98
C THR A 169 17.49 -7.93 -22.46
N ASN A 170 17.06 -6.72 -22.12
CA ASN A 170 15.82 -6.15 -22.61
C ASN A 170 16.00 -4.67 -22.95
N ARG A 171 14.99 -4.06 -23.59
CA ARG A 171 15.07 -2.68 -24.09
C ARG A 171 14.92 -1.60 -23.02
N PHE A 172 14.62 -1.99 -21.79
CA PHE A 172 14.40 -1.08 -20.68
C PHE A 172 15.71 -1.04 -19.87
N ASP A 173 15.73 -1.69 -18.71
CA ASP A 173 16.93 -1.92 -17.90
C ASP A 173 17.00 -3.41 -17.57
N SER A 174 18.17 -3.92 -17.17
CA SER A 174 18.25 -5.27 -16.61
C SER A 174 17.32 -5.41 -15.39
N ILE A 175 16.93 -6.65 -15.09
CA ILE A 175 16.34 -6.99 -13.78
C ILE A 175 17.38 -7.82 -13.05
N ASP A 176 18.15 -7.16 -12.20
CA ASP A 176 19.26 -7.76 -11.48
C ASP A 176 18.79 -8.51 -10.24
N VAL A 177 17.63 -8.12 -9.70
CA VAL A 177 17.09 -8.74 -8.48
C VAL A 177 15.58 -8.88 -8.59
N PHE A 178 15.09 -10.07 -8.28
CA PHE A 178 13.67 -10.34 -8.08
C PHE A 178 13.40 -10.44 -6.58
N VAL A 179 12.45 -9.67 -6.07
CA VAL A 179 11.92 -9.79 -4.70
C VAL A 179 10.41 -10.01 -4.80
N LEU A 180 9.99 -11.27 -4.71
CA LEU A 180 8.63 -11.70 -5.00
C LEU A 180 7.98 -12.28 -3.74
N LYS A 181 6.66 -12.11 -3.59
CA LYS A 181 5.94 -12.73 -2.49
C LYS A 181 5.70 -14.21 -2.80
N SER A 182 6.15 -15.10 -1.93
CA SER A 182 5.91 -16.54 -2.06
C SER A 182 4.45 -16.86 -1.79
N LEU A 183 3.82 -17.56 -2.73
CA LEU A 183 2.49 -18.13 -2.61
C LEU A 183 2.58 -19.65 -2.50
N ALA A 184 1.44 -20.29 -2.19
CA ALA A 184 1.33 -21.74 -2.20
C ALA A 184 1.69 -22.35 -3.57
N ARG A 185 2.15 -23.62 -3.55
CA ARG A 185 2.45 -24.43 -4.75
C ARG A 185 3.56 -23.85 -5.64
N GLY A 186 4.59 -23.23 -5.04
CA GLY A 186 5.77 -22.76 -5.78
C GLY A 186 5.50 -21.57 -6.71
N ARG A 187 4.39 -20.85 -6.49
CA ARG A 187 4.10 -19.62 -7.23
C ARG A 187 4.70 -18.43 -6.51
N LEU A 188 5.24 -17.49 -7.28
CA LEU A 188 5.83 -16.26 -6.78
C LEU A 188 5.04 -15.08 -7.36
N LEU A 189 4.70 -14.10 -6.53
CA LEU A 189 3.80 -13.02 -6.89
C LEU A 189 4.54 -11.68 -6.96
N TYR A 190 4.32 -10.99 -8.07
CA TYR A 190 4.56 -9.57 -8.24
C TYR A 190 3.20 -8.85 -8.37
N GLU A 191 2.96 -7.85 -7.53
CA GLU A 191 1.75 -7.01 -7.55
C GLU A 191 2.11 -5.53 -7.70
N VAL A 192 1.39 -4.81 -8.56
CA VAL A 192 1.52 -3.34 -8.70
C VAL A 192 0.19 -2.69 -9.02
N ASP A 193 0.09 -1.40 -8.71
CA ASP A 193 -1.02 -0.56 -9.10
C ASP A 193 -0.79 0.08 -10.47
N SER A 194 -1.58 -0.35 -11.46
CA SER A 194 -1.56 0.18 -12.81
C SER A 194 -2.62 1.26 -12.98
N MET A 195 -2.25 2.34 -13.65
CA MET A 195 -3.15 3.39 -14.10
C MET A 195 -2.90 3.61 -15.60
N ASP A 196 -3.98 3.65 -16.38
CA ASP A 196 -3.94 3.76 -17.85
C ASP A 196 -5.07 4.69 -18.27
N PHE A 197 -4.89 5.99 -18.04
CA PHE A 197 -5.94 6.99 -18.24
C PHE A 197 -6.52 6.89 -19.67
N PRO A 198 -7.86 6.91 -19.84
CA PRO A 198 -8.89 7.22 -18.84
C PRO A 198 -9.39 6.03 -18.01
N ARG A 199 -8.77 4.85 -18.12
CA ARG A 199 -9.18 3.67 -17.36
C ARG A 199 -8.85 3.85 -15.88
N PRO A 200 -9.74 3.38 -14.98
CA PRO A 200 -9.51 3.47 -13.55
C PRO A 200 -8.27 2.66 -13.13
N ARG A 201 -7.72 3.02 -11.97
CA ARG A 201 -6.66 2.26 -11.31
C ARG A 201 -7.08 0.80 -11.15
N ARG A 202 -6.14 -0.12 -11.38
CA ARG A 202 -6.32 -1.55 -11.14
C ARG A 202 -5.08 -2.16 -10.53
N LYS A 203 -5.29 -3.08 -9.58
CA LYS A 203 -4.23 -3.98 -9.12
C LYS A 203 -3.92 -5.01 -10.21
N VAL A 204 -2.65 -5.09 -10.59
CA VAL A 204 -2.13 -6.08 -11.53
C VAL A 204 -1.29 -7.09 -10.77
N ARG A 205 -1.63 -8.36 -10.94
CA ARG A 205 -0.92 -9.50 -10.35
C ARG A 205 -0.25 -10.32 -11.45
N ILE A 206 1.05 -10.53 -11.33
CA ILE A 206 1.86 -11.34 -12.23
C ILE A 206 2.48 -12.45 -11.41
N ALA A 207 2.29 -13.68 -11.86
CA ALA A 207 2.78 -14.85 -11.16
C ALA A 207 3.92 -15.50 -11.94
N PHE A 208 5.03 -15.73 -11.25
CA PHE A 208 6.18 -16.47 -11.73
C PHE A 208 6.14 -17.89 -11.17
N SER A 209 6.72 -18.84 -11.90
CA SER A 209 7.00 -20.18 -11.39
C SER A 209 8.36 -20.18 -10.72
N ARG A 210 8.51 -20.87 -9.59
CA ARG A 210 9.81 -21.06 -8.94
C ARG A 210 10.83 -21.74 -9.85
N ASP A 211 10.37 -22.59 -10.76
CA ASP A 211 11.23 -23.32 -11.72
C ASP A 211 11.93 -22.39 -12.74
N GLN A 212 11.48 -21.13 -12.86
CA GLN A 212 12.17 -20.11 -13.66
C GLN A 212 13.47 -19.61 -13.00
N PHE A 213 13.65 -19.91 -11.72
CA PHE A 213 14.78 -19.50 -10.89
C PHE A 213 15.64 -20.71 -10.51
N ASP A 214 16.07 -21.48 -11.50
CA ASP A 214 16.91 -22.65 -11.24
C ASP A 214 18.27 -22.27 -10.62
N SER A 215 18.87 -23.19 -9.88
CA SER A 215 20.13 -22.94 -9.18
C SER A 215 21.37 -22.86 -10.07
N ALA A 216 21.28 -23.25 -11.34
CA ALA A 216 22.37 -23.13 -12.30
C ALA A 216 22.50 -21.70 -12.84
N THR A 217 21.39 -20.96 -12.90
CA THR A 217 21.32 -19.60 -13.45
C THR A 217 21.03 -18.54 -12.40
N TRP A 218 20.55 -18.94 -11.22
CA TRP A 218 20.17 -18.03 -10.13
C TRP A 218 20.77 -18.43 -8.79
N GLN A 219 21.09 -17.43 -7.99
CA GLN A 219 21.23 -17.53 -6.55
C GLN A 219 19.90 -17.11 -5.93
N THR A 220 19.31 -17.98 -5.09
CA THR A 220 17.98 -17.74 -4.51
C THR A 220 18.00 -17.87 -3.01
N ILE A 221 17.22 -17.04 -2.30
CA ILE A 221 17.00 -17.14 -0.85
C ILE A 221 15.51 -16.92 -0.53
N GLN A 222 15.00 -17.66 0.46
CA GLN A 222 13.67 -17.43 1.03
C GLN A 222 13.83 -16.72 2.37
N VAL A 223 13.14 -15.61 2.55
CA VAL A 223 13.20 -14.77 3.76
C VAL A 223 11.77 -14.48 4.21
N GLY A 224 11.29 -15.19 5.23
CA GLY A 224 9.89 -15.15 5.62
C GLY A 224 8.98 -15.54 4.45
N GLU A 225 7.99 -14.70 4.12
CA GLU A 225 7.12 -14.89 2.95
C GLU A 225 7.71 -14.38 1.63
N TRP A 226 8.93 -13.87 1.61
CA TRP A 226 9.56 -13.30 0.42
C TRP A 226 10.58 -14.24 -0.20
N PHE A 227 10.57 -14.33 -1.52
CA PHE A 227 11.55 -15.03 -2.34
C PHE A 227 12.42 -14.01 -3.05
N MET A 228 13.73 -14.16 -2.91
CA MET A 228 14.70 -13.34 -3.59
C MET A 228 15.50 -14.18 -4.57
N ALA A 229 15.78 -13.62 -5.74
CA ALA A 229 16.65 -14.24 -6.73
C ALA A 229 17.54 -13.20 -7.43
N VAL A 230 18.82 -13.53 -7.54
CA VAL A 230 19.85 -12.76 -8.25
C VAL A 230 20.48 -13.67 -9.32
N PRO A 231 20.66 -13.22 -10.56
CA PRO A 231 21.32 -14.02 -11.59
C PRO A 231 22.77 -14.34 -11.21
N ARG A 232 23.27 -15.53 -11.57
CA ARG A 232 24.69 -15.92 -11.44
C ARG A 232 25.56 -15.46 -12.60
#